data_AF-A0A9E1U5E2-F1
#
_entry.id   AF-A0A9E1U5E2-F1
#
_cell.length_a   1.000
_cell.length_b   1.000
_cell.length_c   1.000
_cell.angle_alpha   90.00
_cell.angle_beta   90.00
_cell.angle_gamma   90.00
#
_symmetry.space_group_name_H-M   'P 1'
#
loop_
_entity.id
_entity.type
_entity.pdbx_description
1 polymer ?
#
loop_
_entity_poly.entity_id
_entity_poly.type
_entity_poly.pdbx_seq_one_letter_code
_entity_poly.pdbx_strand_id
1 'polypeptide(L)'
;MKFQQIQELWEINPNQFLGLFSPPGQKEHQLFAALCGAAVRGKTDLVQISSQELERESGLKSDELSAMLVKLEEKGVARRIKESK
;
A
#
# COMPACT_ATOMS: atom_id res chain seq x y z
N MET A 1 16.07 -19.78 14.30
CA MET A 1 16.33 -18.65 13.40
C MET A 1 15.29 -17.57 13.67
N LYS A 2 15.68 -16.38 14.14
CA LYS A 2 14.74 -15.27 14.33
C LYS A 2 14.53 -14.63 12.96
N PHE A 3 13.41 -14.93 12.31
CA PHE A 3 12.96 -14.15 11.16
C PHE A 3 12.67 -12.73 11.66
N GLN A 4 13.57 -11.80 11.38
CA GLN A 4 13.25 -10.38 11.46
C GLN A 4 12.29 -10.12 10.30
N GLN A 5 11.00 -10.22 10.59
CA GLN A 5 9.98 -9.68 9.71
C GLN A 5 10.18 -8.17 9.78
N ILE A 6 10.98 -7.63 8.85
CA ILE A 6 11.06 -6.18 8.66
C ILE A 6 9.63 -5.79 8.29
N GLN A 7 8.95 -5.11 9.21
CA GLN A 7 7.66 -4.51 8.92
C GLN A 7 7.94 -3.36 7.97
N GLU A 8 7.83 -3.61 6.67
CA GLU A 8 7.85 -2.54 5.69
C GLU A 8 6.58 -1.72 5.89
N LEU A 9 6.74 -0.52 6.45
CA LEU A 9 5.68 0.45 6.63
C LEU A 9 5.66 1.38 5.41
N TRP A 10 4.47 1.60 4.89
CA TRP A 10 4.24 2.42 3.71
C TRP A 10 3.35 3.60 4.05
N GLU A 11 3.71 4.75 3.52
CA GLU A 11 2.87 5.94 3.50
C GLU A 11 2.32 6.14 2.09
N ILE A 12 0.99 6.14 1.92
CA ILE A 12 0.34 6.14 0.61
C ILE A 12 -0.82 7.13 0.59
N ASN A 13 -0.91 7.95 -0.45
CA ASN A 13 -2.08 8.80 -0.69
C ASN A 13 -3.04 8.12 -1.68
N PRO A 14 -4.20 7.59 -1.24
CA PRO A 14 -5.13 6.89 -2.12
C PRO A 14 -5.67 7.79 -3.23
N ASN A 15 -5.84 9.10 -2.99
CA ASN A 15 -6.44 10.02 -3.96
C ASN A 15 -5.62 10.13 -5.26
N GLN A 16 -4.31 9.89 -5.19
CA GLN A 16 -3.42 9.92 -6.34
C GLN A 16 -3.24 8.54 -7.00
N PHE A 17 -3.78 7.47 -6.38
CA PHE A 17 -3.54 6.09 -6.76
C PHE A 17 -4.18 5.72 -8.10
N LEU A 18 -5.49 5.92 -8.27
CA LEU A 18 -6.20 5.47 -9.48
C LEU A 18 -5.76 6.23 -10.74
N GLY A 19 -5.30 7.48 -10.59
CA GLY A 19 -4.78 8.26 -11.72
C GLY A 19 -3.52 7.66 -12.36
N LEU A 20 -2.81 6.76 -11.66
CA LEU A 20 -1.60 6.12 -12.16
C LEU A 20 -1.86 4.93 -13.08
N PHE A 21 -3.04 4.33 -13.00
CA PHE A 21 -3.37 3.10 -13.72
C PHE A 21 -4.54 3.40 -14.66
N SER A 22 -4.25 3.54 -15.96
CA SER A 22 -5.27 3.77 -16.97
C SER A 22 -5.10 2.81 -18.16
N PRO A 23 -6.02 1.84 -18.36
CA PRO A 23 -7.11 1.49 -17.44
C PRO A 23 -6.58 0.74 -16.20
N PRO A 24 -7.20 0.93 -15.01
CA PRO A 24 -6.90 0.12 -13.84
C PRO A 24 -7.45 -1.30 -14.02
N GLY A 25 -6.66 -2.30 -13.62
CA GLY A 25 -7.10 -3.68 -13.56
C GLY A 25 -7.78 -4.02 -12.23
N GLN A 26 -8.20 -5.28 -12.09
CA GLN A 26 -8.88 -5.75 -10.88
C GLN A 26 -8.01 -5.60 -9.62
N LYS A 27 -6.70 -5.83 -9.74
CA LYS A 27 -5.75 -5.78 -8.61
C LYS A 27 -5.53 -4.35 -8.13
N GLU A 28 -5.42 -3.41 -9.07
CA GLU A 28 -5.37 -1.98 -8.79
C GLU A 28 -6.62 -1.53 -8.04
N HIS A 29 -7.81 -2.00 -8.45
CA HIS A 29 -9.05 -1.72 -7.74
C HIS A 29 -9.10 -2.33 -6.34
N GLN A 30 -8.63 -3.57 -6.15
CA GLN A 30 -8.57 -4.22 -4.84
C GLN A 30 -7.65 -3.47 -3.88
N LEU A 31 -6.46 -3.09 -4.36
CA LEU A 31 -5.51 -2.33 -3.55
C LEU A 31 -6.06 -0.94 -3.21
N PHE A 32 -6.66 -0.25 -4.19
CA PHE A 32 -7.29 1.04 -3.97
C PHE A 32 -8.42 0.98 -2.94
N ALA A 33 -9.27 -0.05 -3.00
CA ALA A 33 -10.36 -0.25 -2.05
C ALA A 33 -9.83 -0.47 -0.62
N ALA A 34 -8.78 -1.28 -0.45
CA ALA A 34 -8.12 -1.48 0.83
C ALA A 34 -7.57 -0.16 1.39
N LEU A 35 -6.84 0.59 0.56
CA LEU A 35 -6.28 1.90 0.94
C LEU A 35 -7.37 2.92 1.32
N CYS A 36 -8.48 2.98 0.57
CA CYS A 36 -9.61 3.84 0.93
C CYS A 36 -10.25 3.41 2.26
N GLY A 37 -10.39 2.10 2.50
CA GLY A 37 -10.88 1.58 3.76
C GLY A 37 -9.99 1.99 4.94
N ALA A 38 -8.67 1.90 4.77
CA ALA A 38 -7.68 2.31 5.76
C ALA A 38 -7.73 3.83 6.03
N ALA A 39 -7.81 4.64 4.97
CA ALA A 39 -7.96 6.10 5.07
C ALA A 39 -9.21 6.51 5.88
N VAL A 40 -10.36 5.89 5.59
CA VAL A 40 -11.61 6.16 6.30
C VAL A 40 -11.50 5.77 7.77
N ARG A 41 -10.91 4.59 8.10
CA ARG A 41 -10.71 4.16 9.49
C ARG A 41 -9.75 5.07 10.24
N GLY A 42 -8.67 5.51 9.60
CA GLY A 42 -7.66 6.40 10.17
C GLY A 42 -8.07 7.88 10.20
N LYS A 43 -9.17 8.26 9.54
CA LYS A 43 -9.59 9.66 9.32
C LYS A 43 -8.46 10.52 8.77
N THR A 44 -7.70 9.97 7.83
CA THR A 44 -6.51 10.60 7.23
C THR A 44 -6.53 10.36 5.73
N ASP A 45 -6.14 11.38 4.96
CA ASP A 45 -5.92 11.23 3.51
C ASP A 45 -4.62 10.50 3.20
N LEU A 46 -3.70 10.45 4.16
CA LEU A 46 -2.40 9.80 4.04
C LEU A 46 -2.39 8.55 4.91
N VAL A 47 -2.36 7.39 4.26
CA VAL A 47 -2.47 6.09 4.91
C VAL A 47 -1.07 5.60 5.26
N GLN A 48 -0.81 5.39 6.54
CA GLN A 48 0.35 4.64 7.02
C GLN A 48 -0.08 3.20 7.31
N ILE A 49 0.42 2.25 6.51
CA ILE A 49 -0.01 0.85 6.58
C ILE A 49 1.17 -0.08 6.31
N SER A 50 1.24 -1.20 7.03
CA SER A 50 2.26 -2.22 6.79
C SER A 50 1.93 -3.06 5.55
N SER A 51 2.94 -3.61 4.88
CA SER A 51 2.71 -4.55 3.76
C SER A 51 1.81 -5.73 4.18
N GLN A 52 1.94 -6.23 5.41
CA GLN A 52 1.13 -7.36 5.91
C GLN A 52 -0.34 -7.00 6.10
N GLU A 53 -0.60 -5.83 6.69
CA GLU A 53 -1.96 -5.37 6.89
C GLU A 53 -2.64 -5.08 5.54
N LEU A 54 -1.90 -4.46 4.62
CA LEU A 54 -2.37 -4.20 3.27
C LEU A 54 -2.62 -5.47 2.47
N GLU A 55 -1.79 -6.52 2.64
CA GLU A 55 -2.03 -7.86 2.09
C GLU A 55 -3.34 -8.45 2.61
N ARG A 56 -3.56 -8.38 3.93
CA ARG A 56 -4.79 -8.88 4.58
C ARG A 56 -6.04 -8.14 4.11
N GLU A 57 -5.95 -6.83 3.93
CA GLU A 57 -7.10 -5.99 3.54
C GLU A 57 -7.43 -6.06 2.06
N SER A 58 -6.41 -6.11 1.20
CA SER A 58 -6.59 -6.18 -0.26
C SER A 58 -6.87 -7.60 -0.76
N GLY A 59 -6.47 -8.62 0.00
CA GLY A 59 -6.52 -10.02 -0.43
C GLY A 59 -5.53 -10.34 -1.56
N LEU A 60 -4.61 -9.42 -1.87
CA LEU A 60 -3.54 -9.63 -2.85
C LEU A 60 -2.45 -10.51 -2.25
N LYS A 61 -1.68 -11.20 -3.09
CA LYS A 61 -0.51 -11.96 -2.63
C LYS A 61 0.66 -11.02 -2.37
N SER A 62 1.49 -11.35 -1.38
CA SER A 62 2.70 -10.60 -1.02
C SER A 62 3.57 -10.18 -2.22
N ASP A 63 3.85 -11.09 -3.17
CA ASP A 63 4.69 -10.79 -4.34
C ASP A 63 4.05 -9.73 -5.26
N GLU A 64 2.73 -9.84 -5.48
CA GLU A 64 1.97 -8.93 -6.35
C GLU A 64 1.85 -7.55 -5.71
N LEU A 65 1.55 -7.52 -4.41
CA LEU A 65 1.47 -6.31 -3.62
C LEU A 65 2.82 -5.57 -3.61
N SER A 66 3.92 -6.30 -3.40
CA SER A 66 5.26 -5.73 -3.40
C SER A 66 5.60 -5.06 -4.73
N ALA A 67 5.27 -5.72 -5.85
CA ALA A 67 5.49 -5.15 -7.19
C ALA A 67 4.66 -3.87 -7.43
N MET A 68 3.43 -3.82 -6.91
CA MET A 68 2.58 -2.62 -7.00
C MET A 68 3.11 -1.49 -6.13
N LEU A 69 3.50 -1.77 -4.89
CA LEU A 69 4.03 -0.77 -3.96
C LEU A 69 5.32 -0.12 -4.48
N VAL A 70 6.22 -0.90 -5.09
CA VAL A 70 7.41 -0.36 -5.76
C VAL A 70 7.03 0.58 -6.91
N LYS A 71 6.06 0.23 -7.74
CA LYS A 71 5.58 1.13 -8.82
C LYS A 71 5.01 2.43 -8.25
N LEU A 72 4.27 2.37 -7.14
CA LEU A 72 3.72 3.56 -6.50
C LEU A 72 4.83 4.46 -5.93
N GLU A 73 5.90 3.87 -5.42
CA GLU A 73 7.08 4.58 -4.94
C GLU A 73 7.82 5.28 -6.08
N GLU A 74 8.03 4.59 -7.20
CA GLU A 74 8.62 5.18 -8.42
C GLU A 74 7.78 6.34 -8.97
N LYS A 75 6.47 6.31 -8.77
CA LYS A 75 5.52 7.36 -9.17
C LYS A 75 5.34 8.46 -8.11
N GLY A 76 5.97 8.33 -6.94
CA GLY A 76 5.90 9.31 -5.85
C GLY A 76 4.56 9.33 -5.10
N VAL A 77 3.73 8.29 -5.24
CA VAL A 77 2.42 8.16 -4.56
C VAL A 77 2.52 7.33 -3.28
N ALA A 78 3.54 6.47 -3.20
CA ALA A 78 3.89 5.75 -1.99
C ALA A 78 5.31 6.11 -1.52
N ARG A 79 5.56 5.97 -0.23
CA ARG A 79 6.89 6.11 0.35
C ARG A 79 7.12 5.04 1.40
N ARG A 80 8.27 4.39 1.36
CA ARG A 80 8.72 3.53 2.46
C ARG A 80 9.10 4.37 3.67
N ILE A 81 8.46 4.11 4.80
CA ILE A 81 8.86 4.64 6.10
C ILE A 81 9.76 3.60 6.74
N LYS A 82 11.02 3.97 7.03
CA LYS A 82 11.84 3.18 7.95
C LYS A 82 11.32 3.46 9.35
N GLU A 83 10.90 2.44 10.10
CA GLU A 83 10.79 2.56 11.55
C GLU A 83 12.20 2.93 12.08
N SER A 84 12.41 4.22 12.28
CA SER A 84 13.55 4.72 13.03
C SER A 84 13.31 4.36 14.48
N LYS A 85 14.01 3.32 14.92
CA LYS A 85 14.11 2.91 16.31
C LYS A 85 14.86 3.93 17.15
#